data_AF-A0A2A2W2V5-F1
#
_entry.id   AF-A0A2A2W2V5-F1
#
_cell.length_a   1.000
_cell.length_b   1.000
_cell.length_c   1.000
_cell.angle_alpha   90.00
_cell.angle_beta   90.00
_cell.angle_gamma   90.00
#
_symmetry.space_group_name_H-M   'P 1'
#
loop_
_entity.id
_entity.type
_entity.pdbx_description
1 polymer ?
#
loop_
_entity_poly.entity_id
_entity_poly.type
_entity_poly.pdbx_seq_one_letter_code
_entity_poly.pdbx_strand_id
1 'polypeptide(L)'
;MHRNSSFQKVIHDLIDLWELQWQLFSVDAQAAKRSLGRAIACSLVALLLVGSGFTVFLFGLGFLLDEWTRLTTGTALLVVGAATLVIVGVLLLIAISGARSAAAAMDESKSEFSENLRWLKATLVAPDSSPRNQFRRESFTNDGRRERYYTTDTVSPLSRR
;
A
#
# COMPACT_ATOMS: atom_id res chain seq x y z
N MET A 1 45.83 5.71 10.08
CA MET A 1 44.51 6.19 10.54
C MET A 1 43.83 6.95 9.39
N HIS A 2 43.03 6.31 8.53
CA HIS A 2 42.36 6.94 7.36
C HIS A 2 41.06 6.23 6.91
N ARG A 3 40.37 5.50 7.82
CA ARG A 3 39.18 4.68 7.46
C ARG A 3 37.82 5.40 7.60
N ASN A 4 37.78 6.61 8.16
CA ASN A 4 36.50 7.26 8.49
C ASN A 4 35.89 8.04 7.29
N SER A 5 36.68 8.38 6.27
CA SER A 5 36.25 9.27 5.19
C SER A 5 35.30 8.63 4.16
N SER A 6 35.49 7.34 3.82
CA SER A 6 34.65 6.67 2.82
C SER A 6 33.25 6.35 3.35
N PHE A 7 33.16 5.95 4.62
CA PHE A 7 31.88 5.65 5.28
C PHE A 7 31.03 6.91 5.46
N GLN A 8 31.66 8.02 5.86
CA GLN A 8 30.98 9.30 6.02
C GLN A 8 30.43 9.83 4.69
N LYS A 9 31.13 9.56 3.57
CA LYS A 9 30.66 9.91 2.21
C LYS A 9 29.43 9.09 1.80
N VAL A 10 29.41 7.79 2.09
CA VAL A 10 28.25 6.93 1.79
C VAL A 10 27.03 7.30 2.64
N ILE A 11 27.23 7.63 3.92
CA ILE A 11 26.13 8.13 4.77
C ILE A 11 25.58 9.43 4.22
N HIS A 12 26.45 10.35 3.79
CA HIS A 12 26.02 11.61 3.19
C HIS A 12 25.18 11.38 1.93
N ASP A 13 25.64 10.55 0.99
CA ASP A 13 24.90 10.21 -0.24
C ASP A 13 23.55 9.53 0.08
N LEU A 14 23.50 8.70 1.13
CA LEU A 14 22.26 8.05 1.56
C LEU A 14 21.26 9.04 2.16
N ILE A 15 21.73 10.01 2.95
CA ILE A 15 20.89 11.08 3.52
C ILE A 15 20.35 11.97 2.39
N ASP A 16 21.19 12.31 1.41
CA ASP A 16 20.82 13.13 0.25
C ASP A 16 19.75 12.44 -0.61
N LEU A 17 19.91 11.13 -0.84
CA LEU A 17 18.90 10.29 -1.50
C LEU A 17 17.59 10.22 -0.71
N TRP A 18 17.67 10.15 0.62
CA TRP A 18 16.50 10.10 1.49
C TRP A 18 15.74 11.43 1.51
N GLU A 19 16.46 12.55 1.47
CA GLU A 19 15.87 13.89 1.38
C GLU A 19 15.08 14.06 0.07
N LEU A 20 15.64 13.63 -1.06
CA LEU A 20 14.95 13.65 -2.35
C LEU A 20 13.69 12.77 -2.35
N GLN A 21 13.76 11.57 -1.78
CA GLN A 21 12.60 10.67 -1.64
C GLN A 21 11.53 11.29 -0.74
N TRP A 22 11.92 11.99 0.32
CA TRP A 22 10.99 12.68 1.23
C TRP A 22 10.26 13.85 0.55
N GLN A 23 10.96 14.61 -0.30
CA GLN A 23 10.36 15.69 -1.07
C GLN A 23 9.29 15.15 -2.04
N LEU A 24 9.58 14.05 -2.75
CA LEU A 24 8.61 13.41 -3.64
C LEU A 24 7.41 12.86 -2.86
N PHE A 25 7.65 12.18 -1.73
CA PHE A 25 6.60 11.66 -0.87
C PHE A 25 5.69 12.76 -0.32
N SER A 26 6.25 13.92 0.07
CA SER A 26 5.48 15.06 0.56
C SER A 26 4.51 15.62 -0.50
N VAL A 27 4.99 15.74 -1.74
CA VAL A 27 4.18 16.20 -2.88
C VAL A 27 3.07 15.20 -3.19
N ASP A 28 3.39 13.90 -3.23
CA ASP A 28 2.40 12.84 -3.45
C ASP A 28 1.37 12.76 -2.32
N ALA A 29 1.80 12.93 -1.07
CA ALA A 29 0.90 12.96 0.08
C ALA A 29 -0.08 14.15 0.02
N GLN A 30 0.36 15.31 -0.51
CA GLN A 30 -0.50 16.48 -0.64
C GLN A 30 -1.54 16.31 -1.77
N ALA A 31 -1.14 15.70 -2.89
CA ALA A 31 -2.05 15.32 -3.96
C ALA A 31 -3.08 14.28 -3.48
N ALA A 32 -2.63 13.25 -2.76
CA ALA A 32 -3.49 12.22 -2.17
C ALA A 32 -4.45 12.79 -1.12
N LYS A 33 -4.01 13.72 -0.26
CA LYS A 33 -4.90 14.38 0.72
C LYS A 33 -6.04 15.14 0.05
N ARG A 34 -5.76 15.82 -1.07
CA ARG A 34 -6.78 16.60 -1.79
C ARG A 34 -7.81 15.70 -2.47
N SER A 35 -7.37 14.60 -3.09
CA SER A 35 -8.29 13.62 -3.68
C SER A 35 -9.11 12.89 -2.61
N LEU A 36 -8.48 12.53 -1.49
CA LEU A 36 -9.15 11.91 -0.35
C LEU A 36 -10.19 12.83 0.27
N GLY A 37 -9.88 14.12 0.47
CA GLY A 37 -10.82 15.10 1.01
C GLY A 37 -12.07 15.25 0.14
N ARG A 38 -11.90 15.30 -1.19
CA ARG A 38 -13.04 15.33 -2.12
C ARG A 38 -13.85 14.04 -2.09
N ALA A 39 -13.19 12.88 -2.06
CA ALA A 39 -13.86 11.59 -1.97
C ALA A 39 -14.67 11.46 -0.68
N ILE A 40 -14.12 11.87 0.46
CA ILE A 40 -14.81 11.88 1.76
C ILE A 40 -16.01 12.83 1.72
N ALA A 41 -15.84 14.06 1.23
CA ALA A 41 -16.93 15.03 1.14
C ALA A 41 -18.07 14.52 0.23
N CYS A 42 -17.75 14.00 -0.95
CA CYS A 42 -18.75 13.39 -1.84
C CYS A 42 -19.43 12.18 -1.20
N SER A 43 -18.68 11.35 -0.49
CA SER A 43 -19.24 10.18 0.20
C SER A 43 -20.20 10.59 1.32
N LEU A 44 -19.86 11.62 2.10
CA LEU A 44 -20.73 12.16 3.15
C LEU A 44 -22.03 12.72 2.57
N VAL A 45 -21.95 13.52 1.51
CA VAL A 45 -23.14 14.09 0.84
C VAL A 45 -24.01 12.97 0.26
N ALA A 46 -23.41 11.98 -0.40
CA ALA A 46 -24.13 10.83 -0.92
C ALA A 46 -24.82 10.03 0.21
N LEU A 47 -24.12 9.80 1.33
CA LEU A 47 -24.67 9.07 2.47
C LEU A 47 -25.88 9.81 3.08
N LEU A 48 -25.80 11.14 3.21
CA LEU A 48 -26.90 11.96 3.71
C LEU A 48 -28.10 11.96 2.76
N LEU A 49 -27.87 12.09 1.45
CA LEU A 49 -28.92 12.07 0.43
C LEU A 49 -29.60 10.71 0.33
N VAL A 50 -28.81 9.63 0.35
CA VAL A 50 -29.34 8.26 0.37
C VAL A 50 -30.12 8.05 1.67
N GLY A 51 -29.59 8.46 2.82
CA GLY A 51 -30.27 8.34 4.11
C GLY A 51 -31.63 9.05 4.14
N SER A 52 -31.70 10.29 3.66
CA SER A 52 -32.95 11.06 3.64
C SER A 52 -33.94 10.57 2.58
N GLY A 53 -33.47 10.21 1.38
CA GLY A 53 -34.33 9.63 0.34
C GLY A 53 -34.86 8.25 0.74
N PHE A 54 -34.04 7.46 1.42
CA PHE A 54 -34.41 6.13 1.88
C PHE A 54 -35.52 6.16 2.93
N THR A 55 -35.49 7.10 3.90
CA THR A 55 -36.58 7.22 4.88
C THR A 55 -37.91 7.56 4.22
N VAL A 56 -37.92 8.53 3.28
CA VAL A 56 -39.12 8.89 2.52
C VAL A 56 -39.63 7.69 1.70
N PHE A 57 -38.73 6.94 1.08
CA PHE A 57 -39.07 5.73 0.33
C PHE A 57 -39.71 4.65 1.21
N LEU A 58 -39.20 4.44 2.43
CA LEU A 58 -39.78 3.49 3.39
C LEU A 58 -41.19 3.89 3.84
N PHE A 59 -41.43 5.18 4.09
CA PHE A 59 -42.79 5.67 4.37
C PHE A 59 -43.71 5.44 3.18
N GLY A 60 -43.26 5.75 1.97
CA GLY A 60 -44.01 5.48 0.74
C GLY A 60 -44.36 4.00 0.56
N LEU A 61 -43.42 3.10 0.84
CA LEU A 61 -43.66 1.65 0.84
C LEU A 61 -44.68 1.23 1.90
N GLY A 62 -44.63 1.83 3.10
CA GLY A 62 -45.59 1.57 4.16
C GLY A 62 -47.01 1.92 3.75
N PHE A 63 -47.21 3.11 3.16
CA PHE A 63 -48.51 3.53 2.64
C PHE A 63 -48.98 2.68 1.45
N LEU A 64 -48.07 2.28 0.56
CA LEU A 64 -48.41 1.42 -0.56
C LEU A 64 -48.86 0.03 -0.08
N LEU A 65 -48.21 -0.51 0.95
CA LEU A 65 -48.56 -1.79 1.55
C LEU A 65 -49.91 -1.72 2.27
N ASP A 66 -50.18 -0.62 2.97
CA ASP A 66 -51.48 -0.34 3.62
C ASP A 66 -52.64 -0.47 2.62
N GLU A 67 -52.53 0.22 1.49
CA GLU A 67 -53.54 0.23 0.42
C GLU A 67 -53.78 -1.19 -0.16
N TRP A 68 -52.72 -1.97 -0.33
CA TRP A 68 -52.80 -3.28 -0.97
C TRP A 68 -53.27 -4.40 -0.04
N THR A 69 -53.02 -4.29 1.27
CA THR A 69 -53.20 -5.41 2.21
C THR A 69 -54.37 -5.23 3.18
N ARG A 70 -55.09 -4.10 3.13
CA ARG A 70 -56.12 -3.71 4.13
C ARG A 70 -55.59 -3.77 5.57
N LEU A 71 -54.27 -3.70 5.73
CA LEU A 71 -53.65 -3.59 7.04
C LEU A 71 -54.01 -2.23 7.62
N THR A 72 -53.71 -2.04 8.91
CA THR A 72 -53.72 -0.68 9.46
C THR A 72 -52.41 -0.01 9.11
N THR A 73 -52.41 1.30 8.88
CA THR A 73 -51.23 2.05 8.46
C THR A 73 -50.04 1.85 9.41
N GLY A 74 -50.31 1.74 10.73
CA GLY A 74 -49.29 1.45 11.73
C GLY A 74 -48.66 0.07 11.56
N THR A 75 -49.46 -0.96 11.28
CA THR A 75 -48.95 -2.32 11.03
C THR A 75 -48.15 -2.41 9.72
N ALA A 76 -48.59 -1.74 8.66
CA ALA A 76 -47.87 -1.72 7.39
C ALA A 76 -46.48 -1.06 7.52
N LEU A 77 -46.40 0.08 8.21
CA LEU A 77 -45.13 0.76 8.50
C LEU A 77 -44.19 -0.09 9.38
N LEU A 78 -44.72 -0.79 10.38
CA LEU A 78 -43.92 -1.70 11.21
C LEU A 78 -43.35 -2.86 10.41
N VAL A 79 -44.13 -3.47 9.51
CA VAL A 79 -43.67 -4.58 8.66
C VAL A 79 -42.54 -4.13 7.72
N VAL A 80 -42.73 -3.00 7.04
CA VAL A 80 -41.71 -2.43 6.14
C VAL A 80 -40.44 -2.06 6.92
N GLY A 81 -40.59 -1.42 8.08
CA GLY A 81 -39.47 -1.09 8.96
C GLY A 81 -38.70 -2.33 9.45
N ALA A 82 -39.41 -3.36 9.91
CA ALA A 82 -38.82 -4.61 10.36
C ALA A 82 -38.07 -5.33 9.22
N ALA A 83 -38.69 -5.46 8.04
CA ALA A 83 -38.04 -6.05 6.87
C ALA A 83 -36.76 -5.29 6.47
N THR A 84 -36.81 -3.96 6.53
CA THR A 84 -35.67 -3.11 6.22
C THR A 84 -34.54 -3.28 7.23
N LEU A 85 -34.85 -3.34 8.52
CA LEU A 85 -33.85 -3.59 9.57
C LEU A 85 -33.13 -4.93 9.40
N VAL A 86 -33.86 -5.97 8.97
CA VAL A 86 -33.24 -7.27 8.66
C VAL A 86 -32.25 -7.14 7.51
N ILE A 87 -32.63 -6.47 6.42
CA ILE A 87 -31.74 -6.25 5.26
C ILE A 87 -30.49 -5.45 5.66
N VAL A 88 -30.67 -4.34 6.39
CA VAL A 88 -29.56 -3.50 6.88
C VAL A 88 -28.65 -4.30 7.81
N GLY A 89 -29.21 -5.12 8.69
CA GLY A 89 -28.45 -6.00 9.59
C GLY A 89 -27.58 -6.99 8.82
N VAL A 90 -28.11 -7.63 7.78
CA VAL A 90 -27.33 -8.55 6.92
C VAL A 90 -26.20 -7.81 6.20
N LEU A 91 -26.47 -6.65 5.62
CA LEU A 91 -25.45 -5.83 4.95
C LEU A 91 -24.35 -5.38 5.92
N LEU A 92 -24.71 -5.02 7.16
CA LEU A 92 -23.75 -4.63 8.20
C LEU A 92 -22.84 -5.80 8.58
N LEU A 93 -23.38 -7.02 8.69
CA LEU A 93 -22.57 -8.22 8.96
C LEU A 93 -21.56 -8.48 7.84
N ILE A 94 -21.98 -8.34 6.58
CA ILE A 94 -21.08 -8.47 5.41
C ILE A 94 -19.99 -7.39 5.46
N ALA A 95 -20.36 -6.13 5.72
CA ALA A 95 -19.42 -5.03 5.82
C ALA A 95 -18.38 -5.24 6.93
N ILE A 96 -18.81 -5.69 8.12
CA ILE A 96 -17.91 -6.00 9.23
C ILE A 96 -16.97 -7.15 8.88
N SER A 97 -17.46 -8.20 8.21
CA SER A 97 -16.64 -9.32 7.75
C SER A 97 -15.56 -8.87 6.76
N GLY A 98 -15.95 -8.03 5.78
CA GLY A 98 -15.01 -7.43 4.83
C GLY A 98 -13.96 -6.54 5.52
N ALA A 99 -14.39 -5.68 6.44
CA ALA A 99 -13.50 -4.79 7.19
C ALA A 99 -12.48 -5.59 8.04
N ARG A 100 -12.92 -6.68 8.69
CA ARG A 100 -12.02 -7.57 9.43
C ARG A 100 -11.00 -8.26 8.52
N SER A 101 -11.43 -8.70 7.35
CA SER A 101 -10.53 -9.34 6.37
C SER A 101 -9.47 -8.35 5.85
N ALA A 102 -9.87 -7.11 5.57
CA ALA A 102 -8.96 -6.04 5.17
C ALA A 102 -7.98 -5.69 6.30
N ALA A 103 -8.45 -5.60 7.55
CA ALA A 103 -7.60 -5.35 8.70
C ALA A 103 -6.56 -6.47 8.93
N ALA A 104 -6.96 -7.73 8.77
CA ALA A 104 -6.07 -8.88 8.87
C ALA A 104 -4.96 -8.84 7.81
N ALA A 105 -5.29 -8.51 6.56
CA ALA A 105 -4.30 -8.34 5.49
C ALA A 105 -3.31 -7.19 5.77
N MET A 106 -3.77 -6.12 6.43
CA MET A 106 -2.90 -5.01 6.84
C MET A 106 -1.94 -5.41 7.97
N ASP A 107 -2.33 -6.30 8.87
CA ASP A 107 -1.46 -6.74 9.97
C ASP A 107 -0.30 -7.62 9.47
N GLU A 108 -0.53 -8.44 8.44
CA GLU A 108 0.55 -9.16 7.74
C GLU A 108 1.51 -8.18 7.05
N SER A 109 0.97 -7.17 6.36
CA SER A 109 1.78 -6.12 5.71
C SER A 109 2.62 -5.30 6.70
N LYS A 110 2.09 -5.02 7.89
CA LYS A 110 2.84 -4.33 8.96
C LYS A 110 3.99 -5.18 9.49
N SER A 111 3.76 -6.48 9.68
CA SER A 111 4.80 -7.41 10.13
C SER A 111 5.98 -7.43 9.15
N GLU A 112 5.70 -7.60 7.86
CA GLU A 112 6.73 -7.56 6.80
C GLU A 112 7.43 -6.21 6.73
N PHE A 113 6.69 -5.10 6.82
CA PHE A 113 7.29 -3.77 6.84
C PHE A 113 8.22 -3.56 8.05
N SER A 114 7.84 -4.05 9.23
CA SER A 114 8.64 -3.95 10.44
C SER A 114 9.94 -4.79 10.34
N GLU A 115 9.86 -5.96 9.71
CA GLU A 115 11.00 -6.83 9.48
C GLU A 115 11.97 -6.23 8.45
N ASN A 116 11.42 -5.68 7.36
CA ASN A 116 12.19 -4.96 6.35
C ASN A 116 12.90 -3.74 6.95
N LEU A 117 12.23 -2.98 7.83
CA LEU A 117 12.85 -1.87 8.57
C LEU A 117 13.97 -2.35 9.50
N ARG A 118 13.78 -3.48 10.19
CA ARG A 118 14.81 -4.06 11.06
C ARG A 118 16.04 -4.50 10.26
N TRP A 119 15.84 -5.14 9.11
CA TRP A 119 16.92 -5.52 8.19
C TRP A 119 17.66 -4.29 7.64
N LEU A 120 16.92 -3.24 7.25
CA LEU A 120 17.50 -1.99 6.77
C LEU A 120 18.36 -1.34 7.87
N LYS A 121 17.86 -1.28 9.10
CA LYS A 121 18.59 -0.75 10.26
C LYS A 121 19.86 -1.57 10.55
N ALA A 122 19.78 -2.90 10.51
CA ALA A 122 20.95 -3.76 10.71
C ALA A 122 22.01 -3.58 9.61
N THR A 123 21.57 -3.42 8.36
CA THR A 123 22.45 -3.18 7.21
C THR A 123 23.14 -1.81 7.29
N LEU A 124 22.46 -0.78 7.79
CA LEU A 124 23.05 0.55 7.98
C LEU A 124 24.08 0.60 9.12
N VAL A 125 23.79 -0.06 10.24
CA VAL A 125 24.63 0.02 11.45
C VAL A 125 25.90 -0.84 11.32
N ALA A 126 25.83 -1.98 10.61
CA ALA A 126 26.97 -2.88 10.47
C ALA A 126 26.99 -3.60 9.11
N PRO A 127 27.29 -2.89 8.01
CA PRO A 127 27.23 -3.41 6.64
C PRO A 127 28.16 -4.61 6.38
N ASP A 128 29.24 -4.75 7.16
CA ASP A 128 30.19 -5.86 7.08
C ASP A 128 29.74 -7.13 7.85
N SER A 129 28.74 -7.03 8.72
CA SER A 129 28.25 -8.15 9.56
C SER A 129 26.96 -8.80 9.05
N SER A 130 26.35 -8.26 8.00
CA SER A 130 25.12 -8.81 7.42
C SER A 130 25.39 -10.16 6.75
N PRO A 131 24.72 -11.26 7.17
CA PRO A 131 24.88 -12.59 6.56
C PRO A 131 24.61 -12.56 5.05
N ARG A 132 23.68 -11.70 4.61
CA ARG A 132 23.32 -11.56 3.18
C ARG A 132 24.44 -10.91 2.35
N ASN A 133 25.30 -10.12 2.98
CA ASN A 133 26.45 -9.48 2.34
C ASN A 133 27.70 -10.40 2.34
N GLN A 134 27.74 -11.37 3.25
CA GLN A 134 28.78 -12.40 3.28
C GLN A 134 28.65 -13.34 2.06
N PHE A 135 27.44 -13.78 1.72
CA PHE A 135 27.21 -14.62 0.52
C PHE A 135 27.65 -13.95 -0.80
N ARG A 136 27.59 -12.61 -0.89
CA ARG A 136 28.01 -11.88 -2.09
C ARG A 136 29.52 -11.64 -2.15
N ARG A 137 30.23 -11.67 -1.01
CA ARG A 137 31.69 -11.49 -0.96
C ARG A 137 32.45 -12.76 -1.32
N GLU A 138 31.87 -13.93 -1.10
CA GLU A 138 32.49 -15.22 -1.43
C GLU A 138 32.54 -15.47 -2.95
N SER A 139 31.62 -14.91 -3.74
CA SER A 139 31.64 -15.08 -5.22
C SER A 139 32.69 -14.23 -5.94
N PHE A 140 33.37 -13.32 -5.24
CA PHE A 140 34.48 -12.51 -5.80
C PHE A 140 35.78 -12.75 -5.06
N THR A 141 35.96 -13.91 -4.41
CA THR A 141 37.31 -14.36 -4.07
C THR A 141 38.09 -14.53 -5.37
N ASN A 142 38.78 -13.45 -5.68
CA ASN A 142 39.78 -13.25 -6.70
C ASN A 142 40.78 -14.41 -6.61
N ASP A 143 40.46 -15.49 -7.32
CA ASP A 143 41.38 -16.59 -7.56
C ASP A 143 42.56 -15.95 -8.28
N GLY A 144 43.68 -15.82 -7.59
CA GLY A 144 44.87 -15.08 -7.98
C GLY A 144 45.62 -15.69 -9.17
N ARG A 145 44.89 -16.19 -10.17
CA ARG A 145 45.42 -16.52 -11.48
C ARG A 145 45.59 -15.25 -12.28
N ARG A 146 46.82 -14.76 -12.19
CA ARG A 146 47.54 -14.06 -13.25
C ARG A 146 47.21 -14.65 -14.63
N GLU A 147 46.16 -14.20 -15.30
CA GLU A 147 46.08 -14.31 -16.76
C GLU A 147 46.94 -13.20 -17.35
N ARG A 148 48.22 -13.54 -17.50
CA ARG A 148 49.09 -12.97 -18.53
C ARG A 148 48.35 -13.11 -19.86
N TYR A 149 47.63 -12.08 -20.29
CA TYR A 149 47.24 -11.98 -21.69
C TYR A 149 48.50 -11.74 -22.50
N TYR A 150 48.96 -12.85 -23.08
CA TYR A 150 49.95 -12.92 -24.12
C TYR A 150 49.55 -12.00 -25.28
N THR A 151 50.49 -11.15 -25.67
CA THR A 151 50.60 -10.51 -26.98
C THR A 151 50.29 -11.54 -28.07
N THR A 152 49.22 -11.32 -28.85
CA THR A 152 48.98 -12.07 -30.08
C THR A 152 48.83 -11.07 -31.22
N ASP A 153 49.94 -10.94 -31.94
CA ASP A 153 50.09 -10.75 -33.37
C ASP A 153 49.25 -9.71 -34.12
N THR A 154 50.00 -8.75 -34.63
CA THR A 154 49.79 -7.97 -35.86
C THR A 154 48.98 -8.71 -36.93
N VAL A 155 47.75 -8.25 -37.17
CA VAL A 155 47.00 -8.61 -38.38
C VAL A 155 47.47 -7.70 -39.51
N SER A 156 48.23 -8.27 -40.46
CA SER A 156 48.56 -7.59 -41.72
C SER A 156 47.28 -7.35 -42.54
N PRO A 157 47.08 -6.15 -43.11
CA PRO A 157 45.93 -5.87 -43.97
C PRO A 157 46.10 -6.58 -45.31
N LEU A 158 45.25 -7.58 -45.57
CA LEU A 158 45.09 -8.18 -46.88
C LEU A 158 44.41 -7.19 -47.82
N SER A 159 45.15 -6.79 -48.84
CA SER A 159 44.68 -6.12 -50.05
C SER A 159 43.53 -6.89 -50.70
N ARG A 160 42.41 -6.22 -51.00
CA ARG A 160 41.54 -6.62 -52.10
C ARG A 160 40.69 -5.45 -52.65
N ARG A 161 41.03 -5.13 -53.91
CA ARG A 161 40.29 -4.42 -54.96
C ARG A 161 40.11 -2.92 -54.84
#